data_AF-A0A7S1GHP3-F1
#
_entry.id   AF-A0A7S1GHP3-F1
#
_cell.length_a   1.000
_cell.length_b   1.000
_cell.length_c   1.000
_cell.angle_alpha   90.00
_cell.angle_beta   90.00
_cell.angle_gamma   90.00
#
_symmetry.space_group_name_H-M   'P 1'
#
loop_
_entity.id
_entity.type
_entity.pdbx_description
1 polymer ?
#
loop_
_entity_poly.entity_id
_entity_poly.type
_entity_poly.pdbx_seq_one_letter_code
_entity_poly.pdbx_strand_id
1 'polypeptide(L)'
;TRTGHDRSLSLDLLRSLTPENQLISFNRSAPMYVDIGLNNGADTSSYLQLGWSVVAIDAYQPWIEKAKEKFSLEISQGRLLLWNVGISSNNEGGKLPLYFSHPGSVWTSFVKSKACPRETPCSQLDIDVVRCESIIQVINAPVRIMKIDIE
;
A
#
# COMPACT_ATOMS: atom_id res chain seq x y z
N THR A 1 3.92 1.49 -28.30
CA THR A 1 4.51 0.57 -27.29
C THR A 1 3.51 0.40 -26.16
N ARG A 2 3.18 -0.84 -25.78
CA ARG A 2 2.16 -1.20 -24.76
C ARG A 2 2.37 -0.54 -23.38
N THR A 3 3.53 0.07 -23.15
CA THR A 3 3.99 0.66 -21.88
C THR A 3 3.32 1.98 -21.49
N GLY A 4 2.72 2.71 -22.44
CA GLY A 4 2.11 4.02 -22.16
C GLY A 4 0.66 3.94 -21.67
N HIS A 5 -0.11 2.96 -22.15
CA HIS A 5 -1.52 2.80 -21.80
C HIS A 5 -1.71 2.10 -20.44
N ASP A 6 -0.84 1.13 -20.13
CA ASP A 6 -0.85 0.38 -18.85
C ASP A 6 -0.55 1.29 -17.64
N ARG A 7 0.33 2.28 -17.82
CA ARG A 7 0.69 3.23 -16.74
C ARG A 7 -0.44 4.14 -16.31
N SER A 8 -1.40 4.45 -17.18
CA SER A 8 -2.52 5.31 -16.78
C SER A 8 -3.40 4.62 -15.75
N LEU A 9 -3.56 3.29 -15.84
CA LEU A 9 -4.48 2.54 -14.96
C LEU A 9 -4.04 2.54 -13.49
N SER A 10 -2.74 2.33 -13.20
CA SER A 10 -2.26 2.41 -11.81
C SER A 10 -2.38 3.82 -11.24
N LEU A 11 -2.09 4.83 -12.05
CA LEU A 11 -2.20 6.24 -11.62
C LEU A 11 -3.65 6.59 -11.31
N ASP A 12 -4.58 6.19 -12.19
CA ASP A 12 -6.01 6.45 -12.03
C ASP A 12 -6.57 5.70 -10.81
N LEU A 13 -6.16 4.44 -10.61
CA LEU A 13 -6.54 3.67 -9.43
C LEU A 13 -6.05 4.34 -8.14
N LEU A 14 -4.75 4.66 -8.03
CA LEU A 14 -4.19 5.31 -6.83
C LEU A 14 -4.85 6.67 -6.54
N ARG A 15 -5.17 7.43 -7.59
CA ARG A 15 -5.94 8.68 -7.46
C ARG A 15 -7.38 8.44 -7.01
N SER A 16 -8.04 7.39 -7.47
CA SER A 16 -9.40 7.05 -7.01
C SER A 16 -9.44 6.53 -5.56
N LEU A 17 -8.36 5.90 -5.10
CA LEU A 17 -8.24 5.39 -3.73
C LEU A 17 -7.93 6.51 -2.72
N THR A 18 -7.51 7.68 -3.19
CA THR A 18 -7.16 8.80 -2.33
C THR A 18 -8.15 9.93 -2.55
N PRO A 19 -8.92 10.35 -1.53
CA PRO A 19 -9.72 11.55 -1.63
C PRO A 19 -8.87 12.73 -2.14
N GLU A 20 -9.38 13.48 -3.11
CA GLU A 20 -8.61 14.54 -3.79
C GLU A 20 -8.06 15.58 -2.79
N ASN A 21 -8.84 15.89 -1.76
CA ASN A 21 -8.42 16.76 -0.67
C ASN A 21 -7.21 16.22 0.11
N GLN A 22 -7.08 14.91 0.29
CA GLN A 22 -5.91 14.30 0.95
C GLN A 22 -4.67 14.37 0.07
N LEU A 23 -4.78 14.14 -1.26
CA LEU A 23 -3.63 14.29 -2.15
C LEU A 23 -3.14 15.74 -2.19
N ILE A 24 -4.05 16.70 -2.19
CA ILE A 24 -3.72 18.14 -2.19
C ILE A 24 -3.07 18.55 -0.86
N SER A 25 -3.64 18.12 0.28
CA SER A 25 -3.15 18.50 1.61
C SER A 25 -1.93 17.70 2.08
N PHE A 26 -1.54 16.65 1.35
CA PHE A 26 -0.41 15.82 1.73
C PHE A 26 0.90 16.62 1.81
N ASN A 27 1.57 16.53 2.95
CA ASN A 27 2.78 17.27 3.27
C ASN A 27 3.99 16.69 2.53
N ARG A 28 4.37 17.33 1.42
CA ARG A 28 5.54 16.97 0.61
C ARG A 28 6.82 17.71 1.01
N SER A 29 6.73 18.59 2.01
CA SER A 29 7.86 19.39 2.49
C SER A 29 8.70 18.65 3.53
N ALA A 30 8.11 17.66 4.22
CA ALA A 30 8.82 16.79 5.14
C ALA A 30 9.57 15.65 4.40
N PRO A 31 10.59 15.04 5.03
CA PRO A 31 11.18 13.81 4.53
C PRO A 31 10.13 12.72 4.30
N MET A 32 10.26 12.01 3.18
CA MET A 32 9.26 11.04 2.73
C MET A 32 9.73 9.60 2.91
N TYR A 33 8.88 8.82 3.58
CA TYR A 33 9.02 7.38 3.77
C TYR A 33 7.88 6.64 3.05
N VAL A 34 8.22 5.61 2.29
CA VAL A 34 7.22 4.72 1.67
C VAL A 34 7.33 3.35 2.32
N ASP A 35 6.24 2.89 2.92
CA ASP A 35 6.12 1.61 3.63
C ASP A 35 5.29 0.63 2.79
N ILE A 36 5.95 -0.22 2.01
CA ILE A 36 5.29 -1.29 1.25
C ILE A 36 5.26 -2.55 2.13
N GLY A 37 4.05 -2.96 2.52
CA GLY A 37 3.82 -4.01 3.52
C GLY A 37 3.61 -3.44 4.92
N LEU A 38 2.58 -2.60 5.07
CA LEU A 38 2.23 -1.89 6.31
C LEU A 38 2.08 -2.81 7.53
N ASN A 39 1.39 -3.95 7.36
CA ASN A 39 1.09 -4.88 8.44
C ASN A 39 0.46 -4.16 9.66
N ASN A 40 1.05 -4.26 10.85
CA ASN A 40 0.58 -3.60 12.07
C ASN A 40 0.95 -2.09 12.17
N GLY A 41 1.66 -1.58 11.17
CA GLY A 41 2.10 -0.19 11.06
C GLY A 41 3.17 0.22 12.07
N ALA A 42 4.05 -0.69 12.49
CA ALA A 42 5.17 -0.36 13.38
C ALA A 42 6.12 0.65 12.71
N ASP A 43 6.62 0.35 11.50
CA ASP A 43 7.54 1.22 10.77
C ASP A 43 6.89 2.57 10.44
N THR A 44 5.68 2.55 9.88
CA THR A 44 4.87 3.75 9.66
C THR A 44 4.77 4.62 10.92
N SER A 45 4.49 4.04 12.09
CA SER A 45 4.40 4.79 13.35
C SER A 45 5.74 5.44 13.74
N SER A 46 6.85 4.69 13.64
CA SER A 46 8.18 5.20 13.95
C SER A 46 8.56 6.41 13.09
N TYR A 47 8.31 6.36 11.78
CA TYR A 47 8.63 7.48 10.88
C TYR A 47 7.70 8.68 11.08
N LEU A 48 6.41 8.46 11.35
CA LEU A 48 5.48 9.55 11.70
C LEU A 48 5.90 10.27 12.99
N GLN A 49 6.41 9.55 13.99
CA GLN A 49 6.93 10.14 15.25
C GLN A 49 8.20 10.97 15.01
N LEU A 50 9.01 10.60 14.01
CA LEU A 50 10.18 11.38 13.58
C LEU A 50 9.82 12.63 12.75
N GLY A 51 8.53 12.90 12.54
CA GLY A 51 8.05 14.06 11.78
C GLY A 51 8.06 13.87 10.26
N TRP A 52 8.20 12.62 9.78
CA TRP A 52 8.17 12.32 8.35
C TRP A 52 6.73 12.32 7.84
N SER A 53 6.60 12.45 6.51
CA SER A 53 5.37 12.11 5.82
C SER A 53 5.49 10.71 5.22
N VAL A 54 4.45 9.92 5.40
CA VAL A 54 4.46 8.49 5.07
C VAL A 54 3.41 8.19 4.02
N VAL A 55 3.74 7.29 3.10
CA VAL A 55 2.77 6.62 2.25
C VAL A 55 2.88 5.14 2.53
N ALA A 56 1.84 4.55 3.11
CA ALA A 56 1.84 3.14 3.46
C ALA A 56 0.87 2.35 2.60
N ILE A 57 1.33 1.19 2.17
CA ILE A 57 0.65 0.32 1.22
C ILE A 57 0.52 -1.07 1.82
N ASP A 58 -0.67 -1.65 1.72
CA ASP A 58 -0.90 -3.05 2.06
C ASP A 58 -1.97 -3.66 1.16
N ALA A 59 -1.78 -4.91 0.77
CA ALA A 59 -2.76 -5.65 -0.01
C ALA A 59 -3.92 -6.15 0.87
N TYR A 60 -3.69 -6.37 2.17
CA TYR A 60 -4.68 -6.97 3.06
C TYR A 60 -5.53 -5.91 3.75
N GLN A 61 -6.79 -5.79 3.31
CA GLN A 61 -7.73 -4.78 3.78
C GLN A 61 -7.83 -4.66 5.32
N PRO A 62 -7.85 -5.76 6.12
CA PRO A 62 -7.89 -5.64 7.58
C PRO A 62 -6.74 -4.83 8.20
N TRP A 63 -5.55 -4.82 7.59
CA TRP A 63 -4.44 -3.99 8.07
C TRP A 63 -4.64 -2.51 7.74
N ILE A 64 -5.19 -2.22 6.56
CA ILE A 64 -5.54 -0.86 6.15
C ILE A 64 -6.62 -0.27 7.06
N GLU A 65 -7.67 -1.02 7.39
CA GLU A 65 -8.74 -0.51 8.27
C GLU A 65 -8.22 -0.23 9.69
N LYS A 66 -7.41 -1.13 10.27
CA LYS A 66 -6.76 -0.88 11.55
C LYS A 66 -5.85 0.35 11.52
N ALA A 67 -5.15 0.57 10.41
CA ALA A 67 -4.28 1.74 10.24
C ALA A 67 -5.07 3.04 10.09
N LYS A 68 -6.21 3.04 9.39
CA LYS A 68 -7.11 4.20 9.31
C LYS A 68 -7.58 4.64 10.68
N GLU A 69 -7.93 3.69 11.56
CA GLU A 69 -8.31 3.98 12.94
C GLU A 69 -7.12 4.51 13.75
N LYS A 70 -6.00 3.77 13.73
CA LYS A 70 -4.78 4.07 14.50
C LYS A 70 -4.15 5.43 14.15
N PHE A 71 -4.13 5.78 12.87
CA PHE A 71 -3.43 6.96 12.34
C PHE A 71 -4.38 8.04 11.81
N SER A 72 -5.62 8.05 12.30
CA SER A 72 -6.64 9.01 11.88
C SER A 72 -6.17 10.47 12.01
N LEU A 73 -5.40 10.79 13.05
CA LEU A 73 -4.82 12.12 13.25
C LEU A 73 -3.81 12.46 12.14
N GLU A 74 -2.84 11.59 11.87
CA GLU A 74 -1.81 11.81 10.85
C GLU A 74 -2.39 11.88 9.43
N ILE A 75 -3.41 11.09 9.15
CA ILE A 75 -4.17 11.18 7.89
C ILE A 75 -4.83 12.55 7.78
N SER A 76 -5.53 12.99 8.84
CA SER A 76 -6.21 14.30 8.84
C SER A 76 -5.25 15.48 8.74
N GLN A 77 -4.03 15.33 9.26
CA GLN A 77 -2.95 16.32 9.19
C GLN A 77 -2.17 16.27 7.86
N GLY A 78 -2.55 15.40 6.93
CA GLY A 78 -1.84 15.25 5.65
C GLY A 78 -0.44 14.66 5.79
N ARG A 79 -0.15 13.91 6.86
CA ARG A 79 1.16 13.26 7.08
C ARG A 79 1.17 11.77 6.72
N LEU A 80 0.01 11.17 6.47
CA LEU A 80 -0.10 9.77 6.05
C LEU A 80 -1.09 9.62 4.89
N LEU A 81 -0.68 8.92 3.83
CA LEU A 81 -1.59 8.32 2.84
C LEU A 81 -1.59 6.80 3.01
N LEU A 82 -2.76 6.18 2.86
CA LEU A 82 -2.97 4.74 2.95
C LEU A 82 -3.57 4.20 1.66
N TRP A 83 -2.92 3.19 1.05
CA TRP A 83 -3.42 2.55 -0.17
C TRP A 83 -3.60 1.05 0.01
N ASN A 84 -4.83 0.57 -0.24
CA ASN A 84 -5.13 -0.86 -0.23
C ASN A 84 -4.93 -1.47 -1.62
N VAL A 85 -3.67 -1.75 -1.97
CA VAL A 85 -3.27 -2.35 -3.24
C VAL A 85 -2.10 -3.29 -3.02
N GLY A 86 -1.94 -4.28 -3.88
CA GLY A 86 -0.70 -5.04 -3.97
C GLY A 86 0.30 -4.40 -4.94
N ILE A 87 1.52 -4.93 -4.95
CA ILE A 87 2.57 -4.51 -5.86
C ILE A 87 2.82 -5.60 -6.91
N SER A 88 2.82 -5.21 -8.18
CA SER A 88 3.18 -6.12 -9.28
C SER A 88 3.91 -5.37 -10.39
N SER A 89 4.99 -5.95 -10.88
CA SER A 89 5.72 -5.44 -12.05
C SER A 89 5.01 -5.76 -13.37
N ASN A 90 4.24 -6.85 -13.42
CA ASN A 90 3.75 -7.44 -14.67
C ASN A 90 2.23 -7.31 -14.89
N ASN A 91 1.46 -7.01 -13.84
CA ASN A 91 0.00 -6.95 -13.90
C ASN A 91 -0.50 -5.56 -13.53
N GLU A 92 -0.19 -4.56 -14.35
CA GLU A 92 -0.54 -3.17 -14.03
C GLU A 92 -2.06 -2.93 -14.12
N GLY A 93 -2.68 -2.38 -13.08
CA GLY A 93 -4.13 -2.11 -13.06
C GLY A 93 -5.00 -3.37 -13.12
N GLY A 94 -4.40 -4.55 -12.93
CA GLY A 94 -5.09 -5.82 -12.83
C GLY A 94 -5.36 -6.23 -11.39
N LYS A 95 -5.94 -7.40 -11.22
CA LYS A 95 -6.12 -8.05 -9.91
C LYS A 95 -5.26 -9.29 -9.79
N LEU A 96 -4.76 -9.55 -8.58
CA LEU A 96 -4.08 -10.79 -8.21
C LEU A 96 -4.72 -11.41 -6.98
N PRO A 97 -4.78 -12.75 -6.87
CA PRO A 97 -5.31 -13.41 -5.68
C PRO A 97 -4.32 -13.29 -4.52
N LEU A 98 -4.72 -12.61 -3.46
CA LEU A 98 -4.01 -12.57 -2.19
C LEU A 98 -4.52 -13.70 -1.29
N TYR A 99 -3.63 -14.60 -0.90
CA TYR A 99 -3.93 -15.76 -0.07
C TYR A 99 -3.69 -15.48 1.42
N PHE A 100 -4.51 -16.09 2.28
CA PHE A 100 -4.37 -16.05 3.75
C PHE A 100 -5.09 -17.22 4.42
N SER A 101 -4.61 -17.63 5.59
CA SER A 101 -5.13 -18.80 6.32
C SER A 101 -6.42 -18.52 7.11
N HIS A 102 -6.56 -17.32 7.68
CA HIS A 102 -7.76 -16.89 8.43
C HIS A 102 -7.90 -15.36 8.45
N PRO A 103 -9.09 -14.81 8.74
CA PRO A 103 -9.26 -13.37 8.94
C PRO A 103 -8.29 -12.82 10.00
N GLY A 104 -7.58 -11.75 9.66
CA GLY A 104 -6.58 -11.14 10.55
C GLY A 104 -5.24 -11.90 10.60
N SER A 105 -4.99 -12.84 9.68
CA SER A 105 -3.68 -13.49 9.54
C SER A 105 -2.59 -12.44 9.30
N VAL A 106 -1.47 -12.59 10.01
CA VAL A 106 -0.25 -11.82 9.75
C VAL A 106 0.43 -12.29 8.46
N TRP A 107 0.21 -13.55 8.08
CA TRP A 107 0.80 -14.16 6.90
C TRP A 107 -0.20 -14.08 5.74
N THR A 108 0.08 -13.17 4.81
CA THR A 108 -0.68 -12.97 3.56
C THR A 108 0.30 -12.92 2.41
N SER A 109 0.01 -13.57 1.29
CA SER A 109 0.93 -13.59 0.14
C SER A 109 0.20 -13.77 -1.19
N PHE A 110 0.75 -13.22 -2.26
CA PHE A 110 0.31 -13.54 -3.63
C PHE A 110 0.75 -14.94 -4.09
N VAL A 111 1.57 -15.63 -3.30
CA VAL A 111 1.99 -17.01 -3.51
C VAL A 111 1.31 -17.91 -2.46
N LYS A 112 0.35 -18.72 -2.91
CA LYS A 112 -0.48 -19.57 -2.04
C LYS A 112 0.32 -20.40 -1.03
N SER A 113 1.42 -21.01 -1.45
CA SER A 113 2.25 -21.86 -0.59
C SER A 113 2.98 -21.11 0.53
N LYS A 114 3.15 -19.78 0.41
CA LYS A 114 3.73 -18.93 1.46
C LYS A 114 2.68 -18.51 2.48
N ALA A 115 1.49 -18.15 2.04
CA ALA A 115 0.39 -17.75 2.93
C ALA A 115 -0.20 -18.93 3.70
N CYS A 116 -0.25 -20.10 3.05
CA CYS A 116 -0.93 -21.30 3.53
C CYS A 116 -0.03 -22.53 3.31
N PRO A 117 0.98 -22.75 4.17
CA PRO A 117 1.84 -23.93 4.05
C PRO A 117 1.06 -25.20 4.41
N ARG A 118 1.21 -26.27 3.60
CA ARG A 118 0.52 -27.58 3.74
C ARG A 118 -1.00 -27.50 3.49
N GLU A 119 -1.74 -28.58 3.77
CA GLU A 119 -3.21 -28.71 3.60
C GLU A 119 -4.05 -27.76 4.49
N THR A 120 -3.49 -26.63 4.91
CA THR A 120 -4.21 -25.61 5.66
C THR A 120 -5.30 -24.99 4.79
N PRO A 121 -6.54 -24.89 5.29
CA PRO A 121 -7.60 -24.13 4.63
C PRO A 121 -7.10 -22.73 4.28
N CYS A 122 -7.28 -22.34 3.02
CA CYS A 122 -6.72 -21.12 2.48
C CYS A 122 -7.84 -20.33 1.81
N SER A 123 -8.02 -19.11 2.28
CA SER A 123 -8.91 -18.13 1.66
C SER A 123 -8.11 -17.27 0.69
N GLN A 124 -8.80 -16.65 -0.27
CA GLN A 124 -8.21 -15.67 -1.17
C GLN A 124 -9.14 -14.48 -1.39
N LEU A 125 -8.54 -13.33 -1.69
CA LEU A 125 -9.24 -12.12 -2.14
C LEU A 125 -8.54 -11.60 -3.39
N ASP A 126 -9.30 -11.14 -4.38
CA ASP A 126 -8.73 -10.49 -5.57
C ASP A 126 -8.40 -9.03 -5.24
N ILE A 127 -7.10 -8.71 -5.24
CA ILE A 127 -6.59 -7.41 -4.86
C ILE A 127 -6.08 -6.68 -6.10
N ASP A 128 -6.48 -5.42 -6.25
CA ASP A 128 -5.93 -4.54 -7.28
C ASP A 128 -4.42 -4.33 -7.04
N VAL A 129 -3.64 -4.40 -8.12
CA VAL A 129 -2.18 -4.30 -8.06
C VAL A 129 -1.64 -3.16 -8.91
N VAL A 130 -0.60 -2.52 -8.38
CA VAL A 130 0.05 -1.35 -9.01
C VAL A 130 1.55 -1.54 -9.10
N ARG A 131 2.17 -0.71 -9.92
CA ARG A 131 3.63 -0.59 -10.02
C ARG A 131 4.20 0.39 -9.00
N CYS A 132 5.41 0.13 -8.51
CA CYS A 132 6.13 1.06 -7.63
C CYS A 132 6.40 2.41 -8.32
N GLU A 133 6.62 2.41 -9.64
CA GLU A 133 6.81 3.61 -10.43
C GLU A 133 5.58 4.53 -10.36
N SER A 134 4.38 3.95 -10.37
CA SER A 134 3.12 4.69 -10.30
C SER A 134 2.90 5.28 -8.92
N ILE A 135 3.32 4.59 -7.85
CA ILE A 135 3.36 5.13 -6.48
C ILE A 135 4.22 6.39 -6.42
N ILE A 136 5.46 6.34 -6.90
CA ILE A 136 6.39 7.48 -6.86
C ILE A 136 5.83 8.65 -7.67
N GLN A 137 5.20 8.38 -8.81
CA GLN A 137 4.59 9.40 -9.65
C GLN A 137 3.39 10.08 -9.01
N VAL A 138 2.50 9.34 -8.34
CA VAL A 138 1.32 9.92 -7.65
C VAL A 138 1.75 10.77 -6.45
N ILE A 139 2.76 10.30 -5.71
CA ILE A 139 3.34 11.05 -4.59
C ILE A 139 3.89 12.39 -5.08
N ASN A 140 4.59 12.38 -6.23
CA ASN A 140 5.20 13.56 -6.85
C ASN A 140 6.08 14.35 -5.87
N ALA A 141 6.90 13.62 -5.10
CA ALA A 141 7.86 14.20 -4.15
C ALA A 141 9.09 13.29 -4.01
N PRO A 142 10.26 13.84 -3.61
CA PRO A 142 11.46 13.04 -3.42
C PRO A 142 11.35 12.05 -2.25
N VAL A 143 11.17 10.76 -2.56
CA VAL A 143 11.20 9.68 -1.57
C VAL A 143 12.62 9.53 -1.02
N ARG A 144 12.78 9.59 0.30
CA ARG A 144 14.09 9.44 0.96
C ARG A 144 14.39 7.98 1.28
N ILE A 145 13.38 7.24 1.73
CA ILE A 145 13.48 5.83 2.07
C ILE A 145 12.22 5.14 1.54
N MET A 146 12.42 4.01 0.87
CA MET A 146 11.35 3.09 0.48
C MET A 146 11.69 1.73 1.05
N LYS A 147 10.81 1.23 1.93
CA LYS A 147 10.89 -0.11 2.50
C LYS A 147 9.92 -1.00 1.73
N ILE A 148 10.37 -2.21 1.42
CA ILE A 148 9.58 -3.24 0.75
C ILE A 148 9.72 -4.52 1.57
N ASP A 149 8.62 -4.94 2.19
CA ASP A 149 8.54 -6.15 3.01
C ASP A 149 7.18 -6.80 2.78
N ILE A 150 7.08 -7.57 1.70
CA ILE A 150 5.85 -8.21 1.20
C ILE A 150 6.15 -9.65 0.80
N GLU A 151 5.13 -10.50 0.85
CA GLU A 151 5.26 -11.94 0.60
C GLU A 151 4.63 -12.45 -0.69
#